data_AF-A0A420IML3-F1
#
_entry.id   AF-A0A420IML3-F1
#
_cell.length_a   1.000
_cell.length_b   1.000
_cell.length_c   1.000
_cell.angle_alpha   90.00
_cell.angle_beta   90.00
_cell.angle_gamma   90.00
#
_symmetry.space_group_name_H-M   'P 1'
#
loop_
_entity.id
_entity.type
_entity.pdbx_description
1 polymer ?
#
loop_
_entity_poly.entity_id
_entity_poly.type
_entity_poly.pdbx_seq_one_letter_code
_entity_poly.pdbx_strand_id
1 'polypeptide(L)'
;MSESNGVTLNKVYLRWIDINRQKSGSPWWQEINSYCASTQGGWNKRMEKQLLPIYLAAYILNPENSKTVIPPHFQGQIHDLIRAKCGENSSAVASYFEYIDQDGPFNILANCWKHYTYQPLLFWKLVRNYCPELSKLVITLLTTTANSVASERFFSMMNLLQNRLRSRMGVKKMDRLCYI
;
A
#
# COMPACT_ATOMS: atom_id res chain seq x y z
N MET A 1 6.33 -5.34 18.90
CA MET A 1 5.90 -5.51 17.50
C MET A 1 6.78 -4.62 16.63
N SER A 2 7.53 -5.18 15.68
CA SER A 2 8.42 -4.40 14.82
C SER A 2 7.60 -3.52 13.87
N GLU A 3 7.82 -2.20 13.91
CA GLU A 3 7.23 -1.24 12.97
C GLU A 3 7.58 -1.53 11.49
N SER A 4 8.53 -2.44 11.22
CA SER A 4 8.87 -2.91 9.87
C SER A 4 7.70 -3.58 9.15
N ASN A 5 6.76 -4.19 9.88
CA ASN A 5 5.66 -4.95 9.28
C ASN A 5 4.49 -4.07 8.80
N GLY A 6 4.52 -2.77 9.09
CA GLY A 6 3.49 -1.81 8.68
C GLY A 6 3.86 -0.98 7.44
N VAL A 7 4.95 -1.30 6.76
CA VAL A 7 5.59 -0.40 5.78
C VAL A 7 5.07 -0.61 4.35
N THR A 8 4.23 -1.59 4.06
CA THR A 8 3.76 -1.83 2.68
C THR A 8 2.73 -0.80 2.22
N LEU A 9 2.68 -0.53 0.91
CA LEU A 9 1.78 0.47 0.32
C LEU A 9 0.31 0.28 0.71
N ASN A 10 -0.15 -0.97 0.84
CA ASN A 10 -1.53 -1.30 1.20
C ASN A 10 -1.91 -0.93 2.64
N LYS A 11 -0.96 -0.56 3.50
CA LYS A 11 -1.24 -0.10 4.88
C LYS A 11 -1.33 1.43 4.99
N VAL A 12 -0.91 2.17 3.96
CA VAL A 12 -0.90 3.65 4.00
C VAL A 12 -2.30 4.21 4.12
N TYR A 13 -3.25 3.78 3.27
CA TYR A 13 -4.62 4.28 3.33
C TYR A 13 -5.34 3.85 4.62
N LEU A 14 -5.10 2.63 5.10
CA LEU A 14 -5.65 2.15 6.37
C LEU A 14 -5.26 3.07 7.54
N ARG A 15 -3.99 3.49 7.61
CA ARG A 15 -3.51 4.44 8.62
C ARG A 15 -4.25 5.77 8.57
N TRP A 16 -4.56 6.27 7.38
CA TRP A 16 -5.34 7.50 7.23
C TRP A 16 -6.77 7.35 7.76
N ILE A 17 -7.41 6.21 7.49
CA ILE A 17 -8.72 5.88 8.06
C ILE A 17 -8.65 5.79 9.59
N ASP A 18 -7.63 5.11 10.12
CA ASP A 18 -7.44 4.92 11.57
C ASP A 18 -7.20 6.25 12.28
N ILE A 19 -6.33 7.11 11.72
CA ILE A 19 -6.13 8.47 12.23
C ILE A 19 -7.46 9.21 12.23
N ASN A 20 -8.24 9.12 11.15
CA ASN A 20 -9.54 9.80 11.10
C ASN A 20 -10.51 9.32 12.18
N ARG A 21 -10.52 8.00 12.45
CA ARG A 21 -11.38 7.38 13.46
C ARG A 21 -11.00 7.77 14.89
N GLN A 22 -9.71 7.88 15.19
CA GLN A 22 -9.22 8.15 16.55
C GLN A 22 -9.38 9.60 17.00
N LYS A 23 -9.60 10.55 16.08
CA LYS A 23 -9.70 11.99 16.41
C LYS A 23 -10.80 12.32 17.40
N SER A 24 -11.94 11.64 17.32
CA SER A 24 -13.10 11.91 18.18
C SER A 24 -12.86 11.57 19.65
N GLY A 25 -11.84 10.75 19.96
CA GLY A 25 -11.42 10.44 21.32
C GLY A 25 -10.32 11.36 21.88
N SER A 26 -9.89 12.38 21.13
CA SER A 26 -8.81 13.27 21.53
C SER A 26 -9.29 14.32 22.54
N PRO A 27 -8.50 14.66 23.58
CA PRO A 27 -8.75 15.84 24.43
C PRO A 27 -8.85 17.15 23.62
N TRP A 28 -8.24 17.19 22.44
CA TRP A 28 -8.20 18.33 21.52
C TRP A 28 -9.22 18.21 20.38
N TRP A 29 -10.32 17.46 20.60
CA TRP A 29 -11.30 17.18 19.55
C TRP A 29 -11.90 18.47 18.95
N GLN A 30 -12.10 19.51 19.77
CA GLN A 30 -12.68 20.77 19.29
C GLN A 30 -11.77 21.47 18.27
N GLU A 31 -10.45 21.58 18.52
CA GLU A 31 -9.54 22.16 17.53
C GLU A 31 -9.34 21.26 16.31
N ILE A 32 -9.31 19.94 16.53
CA ILE A 32 -9.18 18.99 15.42
C ILE A 32 -10.41 19.06 14.51
N ASN A 33 -11.61 19.14 15.09
CA ASN A 33 -12.85 19.21 14.33
C ASN A 33 -12.97 20.56 13.61
N SER A 34 -12.57 21.67 14.22
CA SER A 34 -12.55 22.98 13.53
C SER A 34 -11.59 22.98 12.34
N TYR A 35 -10.43 22.34 12.46
CA TYR A 35 -9.52 22.11 11.34
C TYR A 35 -10.09 21.20 10.25
N CYS A 36 -10.77 20.11 10.63
CA CYS A 36 -11.35 19.16 9.68
C CYS A 36 -12.55 19.74 8.93
N ALA A 37 -13.43 20.47 9.65
CA ALA A 37 -14.62 21.11 9.11
C ALA A 37 -14.33 22.45 8.42
N SER A 38 -13.09 22.93 8.45
CA SER A 38 -12.71 24.19 7.82
C SER A 38 -13.02 24.16 6.32
N THR A 39 -13.71 25.20 5.85
CA THR A 39 -14.04 25.41 4.43
C THR A 39 -12.79 25.62 3.57
N GLN A 40 -11.64 25.90 4.20
CA GLN A 40 -10.34 25.91 3.54
C GLN A 40 -9.81 24.50 3.26
N GLY A 41 -10.55 23.44 3.63
CA GLY A 41 -10.27 22.05 3.24
C GLY A 41 -9.18 21.38 4.05
N GLY A 42 -8.96 21.75 5.32
CA GLY A 42 -7.81 21.34 6.14
C GLY A 42 -7.45 19.86 6.01
N TRP A 43 -8.33 18.97 6.48
CA TRP A 43 -8.08 17.53 6.45
C TRP A 43 -8.10 16.92 5.04
N ASN A 44 -9.10 17.27 4.23
CA ASN A 44 -9.27 16.69 2.89
C ASN A 44 -8.13 17.09 1.95
N LYS A 45 -7.68 18.35 1.95
CA LYS A 45 -6.52 18.79 1.17
C LYS A 45 -5.23 18.10 1.62
N ARG A 46 -5.08 17.86 2.93
CA ARG A 46 -3.91 17.14 3.44
C ARG A 46 -3.92 15.68 2.95
N MET A 47 -5.06 15.02 3.05
CA MET A 47 -5.27 13.69 2.49
C MET A 47 -4.95 13.65 1.00
N GLU A 48 -5.54 14.53 0.19
CA GLU A 48 -5.31 14.61 -1.26
C GLU A 48 -3.84 14.81 -1.63
N LYS A 49 -3.11 15.62 -0.86
CA LYS A 49 -1.66 15.83 -1.09
C LYS A 49 -0.80 14.62 -0.74
N GLN A 50 -1.21 13.82 0.24
CA GLN A 50 -0.39 12.73 0.79
C GLN A 50 -0.84 11.34 0.32
N LEU A 51 -2.07 11.21 -0.18
CA LEU A 51 -2.66 9.96 -0.61
C LEU A 51 -2.65 9.86 -2.14
N LEU A 52 -1.61 9.23 -2.67
CA LEU A 52 -1.49 8.91 -4.08
C LEU A 52 -2.40 7.74 -4.48
N PRO A 53 -2.84 7.67 -5.76
CA PRO A 53 -3.66 6.56 -6.28
C PRO A 53 -3.04 5.18 -6.06
N ILE A 54 -1.71 5.09 -6.00
CA ILE A 54 -1.00 3.83 -5.76
C ILE A 54 -1.29 3.23 -4.38
N TYR A 55 -1.51 4.06 -3.36
CA TYR A 55 -1.85 3.59 -2.02
C TYR A 55 -3.29 3.08 -1.96
N LEU A 56 -4.20 3.74 -2.68
CA LEU A 56 -5.59 3.32 -2.83
C LEU A 56 -5.68 1.97 -3.56
N ALA A 57 -4.99 1.86 -4.70
CA ALA A 57 -4.94 0.62 -5.47
C ALA A 57 -4.37 -0.53 -4.63
N ALA A 58 -3.25 -0.32 -3.94
CA ALA A 58 -2.65 -1.35 -3.08
C ALA A 58 -3.59 -1.78 -1.93
N TYR A 59 -4.35 -0.84 -1.36
CA TYR A 59 -5.33 -1.14 -0.32
C TYR A 59 -6.51 -1.95 -0.85
N ILE A 60 -7.11 -1.53 -1.96
CA ILE A 60 -8.32 -2.15 -2.53
C ILE A 60 -8.04 -3.53 -3.14
N LEU A 61 -6.89 -3.67 -3.79
CA LEU A 61 -6.44 -4.93 -4.37
C LEU A 61 -5.90 -5.90 -3.31
N ASN A 62 -5.92 -5.55 -2.02
CA ASN A 62 -5.74 -6.53 -0.96
C ASN A 62 -7.08 -7.29 -0.74
N PRO A 63 -7.09 -8.63 -0.88
CA PRO A 63 -8.28 -9.45 -0.69
C PRO A 63 -8.98 -9.27 0.66
N GLU A 64 -8.23 -8.92 1.72
CA GLU A 64 -8.79 -8.62 3.05
C GLU A 64 -9.76 -7.44 3.02
N ASN A 65 -9.60 -6.53 2.05
CA ASN A 65 -10.38 -5.30 1.91
C ASN A 65 -11.43 -5.40 0.79
N SER A 66 -11.67 -6.58 0.21
CA SER A 66 -12.58 -6.74 -0.94
C SER A 66 -14.02 -6.30 -0.67
N LYS A 67 -14.44 -6.31 0.60
CA LYS A 67 -15.78 -5.87 1.04
C LYS A 67 -15.86 -4.37 1.36
N THR A 68 -14.77 -3.63 1.21
CA THR A 68 -14.77 -2.19 1.55
C THR A 68 -15.48 -1.40 0.46
N VAL A 69 -16.39 -0.51 0.87
CA VAL A 69 -17.09 0.37 -0.06
C VAL A 69 -16.14 1.48 -0.50
N ILE A 70 -15.87 1.53 -1.81
CA ILE A 70 -14.94 2.49 -2.40
C ILE A 70 -15.74 3.69 -2.91
N PRO A 71 -15.41 4.93 -2.50
CA PRO A 71 -15.97 6.13 -3.10
C PRO A 71 -15.77 6.16 -4.64
N PRO A 72 -16.76 6.58 -5.45
CA PRO A 72 -16.67 6.55 -6.91
C PRO A 72 -15.46 7.29 -7.50
N HIS A 73 -15.06 8.40 -6.89
CA HIS A 73 -13.89 9.17 -7.34
C HIS A 73 -12.57 8.41 -7.18
N PHE A 74 -12.46 7.51 -6.19
CA PHE A 74 -11.28 6.64 -6.06
C PHE A 74 -11.27 5.52 -7.09
N GLN A 75 -12.43 5.01 -7.49
CA GLN A 75 -12.50 4.01 -8.57
C GLN A 75 -11.94 4.56 -9.88
N GLY A 76 -12.28 5.80 -10.23
CA GLY A 76 -11.71 6.50 -11.40
C GLY A 76 -10.18 6.63 -11.33
N GLN A 77 -9.64 7.06 -10.18
CA GLN A 77 -8.18 7.18 -9.98
C GLN A 77 -7.44 5.84 -10.11
N ILE A 78 -8.04 4.75 -9.63
CA ILE A 78 -7.44 3.40 -9.69
C ILE A 78 -7.48 2.87 -11.12
N HIS A 79 -8.61 3.06 -11.80
CA HIS A 79 -8.75 2.75 -13.21
C HIS A 79 -7.66 3.44 -14.06
N ASP A 80 -7.48 4.75 -13.86
CA ASP A 80 -6.47 5.53 -14.60
C ASP A 80 -5.04 5.09 -14.27
N LEU A 81 -4.78 4.75 -13.00
CA LEU A 81 -3.50 4.19 -12.58
C LEU A 81 -3.22 2.84 -13.25
N ILE A 82 -4.18 1.93 -13.27
CA ILE A 82 -4.03 0.60 -13.89
C ILE A 82 -3.76 0.77 -15.39
N ARG A 83 -4.53 1.63 -16.08
CA ARG A 83 -4.30 1.94 -17.49
C ARG A 83 -2.88 2.49 -17.73
N ALA A 84 -2.44 3.44 -16.91
CA ALA A 84 -1.11 4.03 -17.02
C ALA A 84 0.04 3.03 -16.76
N LYS A 85 -0.18 2.02 -15.91
CA LYS A 85 0.86 1.04 -15.53
C LYS A 85 0.86 -0.23 -16.36
N CYS A 86 -0.30 -0.67 -16.84
CA CYS A 86 -0.45 -1.91 -17.61
C CYS A 86 -0.57 -1.66 -19.13
N GLY A 87 -0.85 -0.42 -19.55
CA GLY A 87 -1.04 -0.03 -20.94
C GLY A 87 -2.52 0.00 -21.34
N GLU A 88 -2.86 0.83 -22.34
CA GLU A 88 -4.25 1.06 -22.76
C GLU A 88 -4.95 -0.18 -23.33
N ASN A 89 -4.19 -1.06 -24.00
CA ASN A 89 -4.71 -2.29 -24.60
C ASN A 89 -4.71 -3.49 -23.64
N SER A 90 -4.38 -3.28 -22.35
CA SER A 90 -4.30 -4.37 -21.38
C SER A 90 -5.69 -4.79 -20.89
N SER A 91 -5.89 -6.10 -20.72
CA SER A 91 -7.06 -6.66 -20.03
C SER A 91 -7.08 -6.38 -18.53
N ALA A 92 -6.03 -5.76 -17.96
CA ALA A 92 -5.91 -5.49 -16.53
C ALA A 92 -7.08 -4.68 -15.96
N VAL A 93 -7.63 -3.75 -16.74
CA VAL A 93 -8.81 -2.97 -16.33
C VAL A 93 -10.05 -3.85 -16.24
N ALA A 94 -10.27 -4.74 -17.21
CA ALA A 94 -11.37 -5.69 -17.16
C ALA A 94 -11.23 -6.64 -15.96
N SER A 95 -10.03 -7.20 -15.75
CA SER A 95 -9.76 -8.04 -14.58
C SER A 95 -9.89 -7.32 -13.25
N TYR A 96 -9.70 -5.99 -13.23
CA TYR A 96 -9.95 -5.18 -12.04
C TYR A 96 -11.44 -5.13 -11.72
N PHE A 97 -12.30 -4.92 -12.73
CA PHE A 97 -13.74 -4.99 -12.53
C PHE A 97 -14.20 -6.39 -12.14
N GLU A 98 -13.70 -7.45 -12.77
CA GLU A 98 -13.98 -8.84 -12.36
C GLU A 98 -13.61 -9.10 -10.89
N TYR A 99 -12.49 -8.54 -10.41
CA TYR A 99 -12.10 -8.63 -9.00
C TYR A 99 -13.06 -7.88 -8.07
N ILE A 100 -13.47 -6.66 -8.44
CA ILE A 100 -14.39 -5.84 -7.64
C ILE A 100 -15.78 -6.47 -7.58
N ASP A 101 -16.27 -6.95 -8.72
CA ASP A 101 -17.59 -7.56 -8.86
C ASP A 101 -17.63 -9.02 -8.37
N GLN A 102 -16.46 -9.57 -8.02
CA GLN A 102 -16.27 -10.97 -7.62
C GLN A 102 -16.85 -11.94 -8.64
N ASP A 103 -16.48 -11.74 -9.90
CA ASP A 103 -16.92 -12.52 -11.05
C ASP A 103 -15.74 -13.19 -11.78
N GLY A 104 -16.04 -14.10 -12.69
CA GLY A 104 -15.06 -14.79 -13.53
C GLY A 104 -14.01 -15.53 -12.67
N PRO A 105 -12.70 -15.27 -12.84
CA PRO A 105 -11.64 -15.87 -12.02
C PRO A 105 -11.74 -15.53 -10.52
N PHE A 106 -12.48 -14.47 -10.18
CA PHE A 106 -12.69 -13.98 -8.82
C PHE A 106 -14.09 -14.28 -8.29
N ASN A 107 -14.82 -15.23 -8.89
CA ASN A 107 -16.09 -15.70 -8.35
C ASN A 107 -16.00 -15.94 -6.83
N ILE A 108 -17.02 -15.53 -6.06
CA ILE A 108 -17.02 -15.65 -4.59
C ILE A 108 -16.75 -17.08 -4.07
N LEU A 109 -17.03 -18.11 -4.89
CA LEU A 109 -16.78 -19.51 -4.59
C LEU A 109 -15.36 -19.99 -4.95
N ALA A 110 -14.53 -19.13 -5.56
CA ALA A 110 -13.19 -19.49 -5.99
C ALA A 110 -12.25 -19.78 -4.81
N ASN A 111 -11.33 -20.72 -5.03
CA ASN A 111 -10.37 -21.17 -4.01
C ASN A 111 -9.45 -20.04 -3.50
N CYS A 112 -9.19 -19.01 -4.32
CA CYS A 112 -8.41 -17.84 -3.93
C CYS A 112 -9.01 -17.16 -2.69
N TRP A 113 -10.33 -16.91 -2.69
CA TRP A 113 -11.03 -16.33 -1.55
C TRP A 113 -11.05 -17.28 -0.35
N LYS A 114 -11.39 -18.55 -0.58
CA LYS A 114 -11.53 -19.53 0.51
C LYS A 114 -10.25 -19.77 1.29
N HIS A 115 -9.11 -19.85 0.61
CA HIS A 115 -7.85 -20.29 1.22
C HIS A 115 -6.81 -19.18 1.39
N TYR A 116 -6.87 -18.12 0.59
CA TYR A 116 -5.77 -17.15 0.48
C TYR A 116 -6.16 -15.69 0.74
N THR A 117 -7.38 -15.43 1.26
CA THR A 117 -7.80 -14.05 1.60
C THR A 117 -6.80 -13.35 2.53
N TYR A 118 -6.30 -14.04 3.56
CA TYR A 118 -5.31 -13.50 4.50
C TYR A 118 -3.85 -13.68 4.04
N GLN A 119 -3.65 -14.14 2.80
CA GLN A 119 -2.33 -14.31 2.19
C GLN A 119 -2.31 -13.64 0.81
N PRO A 120 -2.35 -12.30 0.75
CA PRO A 120 -2.57 -11.55 -0.50
C PRO A 120 -1.61 -11.92 -1.63
N LEU A 121 -0.33 -12.17 -1.33
CA LEU A 121 0.63 -12.58 -2.34
C LEU A 121 0.33 -13.95 -2.95
N LEU A 122 -0.16 -14.91 -2.15
CA LEU A 122 -0.55 -16.23 -2.65
C LEU A 122 -1.86 -16.16 -3.41
N PHE A 123 -2.81 -15.33 -2.97
CA PHE A 123 -4.03 -15.03 -3.69
C PHE A 123 -3.74 -14.59 -5.13
N TRP A 124 -2.92 -13.55 -5.30
CA TRP A 124 -2.59 -13.00 -6.61
C TRP A 124 -1.66 -13.90 -7.44
N LYS A 125 -0.86 -14.75 -6.79
CA LYS A 125 -0.09 -15.79 -7.51
C LYS A 125 -1.00 -16.89 -8.08
N LEU A 126 -2.06 -17.26 -7.37
CA LEU A 126 -2.99 -18.31 -7.81
C LEU A 126 -3.79 -17.88 -9.05
N VAL A 127 -4.28 -16.64 -9.07
CA VAL A 127 -5.08 -16.11 -10.19
C VAL A 127 -4.24 -15.58 -11.37
N ARG A 128 -2.91 -15.57 -11.24
CA ARG A 128 -1.98 -14.97 -12.21
C ARG A 128 -2.14 -15.50 -13.63
N ASN A 129 -2.50 -16.77 -13.80
CA ASN A 129 -2.69 -17.36 -15.12
C ASN A 129 -3.93 -16.81 -15.83
N TYR A 130 -4.92 -16.30 -15.08
CA TYR A 130 -6.14 -15.71 -15.63
C TYR A 130 -6.02 -14.21 -15.84
N CYS A 131 -5.32 -13.50 -14.94
CA CYS A 131 -5.14 -12.04 -15.03
C CYS A 131 -3.67 -11.62 -14.81
N PRO A 132 -2.77 -11.92 -15.76
CA PRO A 132 -1.33 -11.82 -15.55
C PRO A 132 -0.84 -10.38 -15.34
N GLU A 133 -1.38 -9.40 -16.05
CA GLU A 133 -0.98 -8.00 -15.97
C GLU A 133 -1.41 -7.37 -14.64
N LEU A 134 -2.68 -7.57 -14.26
CA LEU A 134 -3.19 -7.09 -12.98
C LEU A 134 -2.46 -7.76 -11.83
N SER A 135 -2.32 -9.09 -11.85
CA SER A 135 -1.60 -9.84 -10.81
C SER A 135 -0.15 -9.38 -10.66
N LYS A 136 0.55 -9.12 -11.76
CA LYS A 136 1.92 -8.58 -11.74
C LYS A 136 1.96 -7.20 -11.08
N LEU A 137 1.03 -6.31 -11.43
CA LEU A 137 0.92 -5.00 -10.80
C LEU A 137 0.66 -5.15 -9.30
N VAL A 138 -0.33 -5.96 -8.90
CA VAL A 138 -0.71 -6.10 -7.48
C VAL A 138 0.42 -6.69 -6.65
N ILE A 139 1.08 -7.74 -7.13
CA ILE A 139 2.24 -8.33 -6.45
C ILE A 139 3.33 -7.28 -6.27
N THR A 140 3.58 -6.43 -7.27
CA THR A 140 4.53 -5.32 -7.17
C THR A 140 4.08 -4.34 -6.07
N LEU A 141 2.81 -3.93 -6.06
CA LEU A 141 2.27 -3.01 -5.06
C LEU A 141 2.38 -3.55 -3.63
N LEU A 142 2.04 -4.81 -3.43
CA LEU A 142 2.03 -5.45 -2.11
C LEU A 142 3.44 -5.74 -1.56
N THR A 143 4.43 -5.89 -2.45
CA THR A 143 5.84 -6.08 -2.06
C THR A 143 6.61 -4.77 -1.96
N THR A 144 6.05 -3.66 -2.46
CA THR A 144 6.70 -2.34 -2.39
C THR A 144 6.60 -1.75 -0.99
N THR A 145 7.74 -1.32 -0.45
CA THR A 145 7.82 -0.55 0.78
C THR A 145 7.42 0.91 0.53
N ALA A 146 6.59 1.45 1.42
CA ALA A 146 6.04 2.80 1.36
C ALA A 146 6.95 3.87 1.99
N ASN A 147 8.02 3.46 2.70
CA ASN A 147 8.98 4.39 3.28
C ASN A 147 10.39 3.79 3.36
N SER A 148 11.38 4.66 3.54
CA SER A 148 12.80 4.35 3.71
C SER A 148 13.19 4.01 5.14
N VAL A 149 12.26 4.07 6.11
CA VAL A 149 12.57 4.00 7.56
C VAL A 149 13.28 2.71 7.94
N ALA A 150 12.93 1.59 7.30
CA ALA A 150 13.61 0.32 7.53
C ALA A 150 15.09 0.38 7.13
N SER A 151 15.40 0.95 5.97
CA SER A 151 16.77 1.16 5.50
C SER A 151 17.50 2.20 6.35
N GLU A 152 16.82 3.28 6.77
CA GLU A 152 17.41 4.29 7.65
C GLU A 152 17.83 3.72 8.99
N ARG A 153 17.00 2.86 9.62
CA ARG A 153 17.37 2.16 10.85
C ARG A 153 18.59 1.28 10.67
N PHE A 154 18.64 0.55 9.57
CA PHE A 154 19.79 -0.28 9.23
C PHE A 154 21.06 0.58 9.07
N PHE A 155 20.98 1.69 8.35
CA PHE A 155 22.11 2.62 8.21
C PHE A 155 22.49 3.32 9.52
N SER A 156 21.53 3.66 10.38
CA SER A 156 21.82 4.17 11.74
C SER A 156 22.57 3.14 12.58
N MET A 157 22.18 1.87 12.51
CA MET A 157 22.89 0.79 13.21
C MET A 157 24.28 0.57 12.62
N MET A 158 24.41 0.64 11.29
CA MET A 158 25.70 0.55 10.62
C MET A 158 26.63 1.71 10.99
N ASN A 159 26.10 2.92 11.20
CA ASN A 159 26.87 4.06 11.72
C ASN A 159 27.37 3.84 13.17
N LEU A 160 26.73 2.99 13.98
CA LEU A 160 27.26 2.61 15.30
C LEU A 160 28.45 1.64 15.17
N LEU A 161 28.40 0.74 14.19
CA LEU A 161 29.50 -0.20 13.89
C LEU A 161 30.66 0.48 13.15
N GLN A 162 30.36 1.51 12.35
CA GLN A 162 31.31 2.21 11.50
C GLN A 162 31.54 3.63 12.03
N ASN A 163 32.58 3.78 12.85
CA ASN A 163 33.01 5.05 13.40
C ASN A 163 34.31 5.52 12.74
N ARG A 164 34.37 6.83 12.41
CA ARG A 164 35.45 7.46 11.61
C ARG A 164 36.87 7.20 12.14
N LEU A 165 37.02 6.95 13.44
CA LEU A 165 38.30 6.87 14.13
C LEU A 165 38.79 5.44 14.42
N ARG A 166 37.89 4.44 14.56
CA ARG A 166 38.25 3.12 15.10
C ARG A 166 37.92 1.94 14.17
N SER A 167 36.90 2.07 13.33
CA SER A 167 36.36 0.96 12.52
C SER A 167 36.11 1.37 11.06
N ARG A 168 37.00 2.18 10.49
CA ARG A 168 36.80 2.70 9.13
C ARG A 168 37.01 1.59 8.09
N MET A 169 35.91 1.11 7.53
CA MET A 169 35.91 0.17 6.40
C MET A 169 35.85 0.93 5.07
N GLY A 170 36.52 0.40 4.04
CA GLY A 170 36.40 0.92 2.69
C GLY A 170 34.97 0.72 2.15
N VAL A 171 34.51 1.64 1.29
CA VAL A 171 33.14 1.66 0.74
C VAL A 171 32.73 0.32 0.13
N LYS A 172 33.62 -0.35 -0.60
CA LYS A 172 33.34 -1.68 -1.20
C LYS A 172 33.08 -2.79 -0.17
N LYS A 173 33.70 -2.74 1.01
CA LYS A 173 33.44 -3.72 2.09
C LYS A 173 32.17 -3.38 2.86
N MET A 174 31.91 -2.09 3.04
CA MET A 174 30.66 -1.59 3.62
C MET A 174 29.45 -2.04 2.80
N ASP A 175 29.51 -1.87 1.48
CA ASP A 175 28.44 -2.25 0.56
C ASP A 175 28.16 -3.77 0.59
N ARG A 176 29.21 -4.59 0.62
CA ARG A 176 29.08 -6.04 0.81
C ARG A 176 28.44 -6.40 2.15
N LEU A 177 28.78 -5.70 3.23
CA LEU A 177 28.19 -5.93 4.55
C LEU A 177 26.73 -5.47 4.62
N CYS A 178 26.36 -4.43 3.90
CA CYS A 178 24.96 -4.00 3.80
C CYS A 178 24.09 -4.97 2.98
N TYR A 179 24.71 -5.76 2.11
CA TYR A 179 24.04 -6.71 1.22
C TYR A 179 23.82 -8.09 1.84
N ILE A 180 24.66 -8.50 2.79
CA ILE A 180 24.61 -9.79 3.50
C ILE A 180 23.67 -9.70 4.70
#